data_AF-A0A963SBS5-F1
#
_entry.id   AF-A0A963SBS5-F1
#
_cell.length_a   1.000
_cell.length_b   1.000
_cell.length_c   1.000
_cell.angle_alpha   90.00
_cell.angle_beta   90.00
_cell.angle_gamma   90.00
#
_symmetry.space_group_name_H-M   'P 1'
#
loop_
_entity.id
_entity.type
_entity.pdbx_description
1 polymer ?
#
loop_
_entity_poly.entity_id
_entity_poly.type
_entity_poly.pdbx_seq_one_letter_code
_entity_poly.pdbx_strand_id
1 'polypeptide(L)'
;MDIYGFVTLMFTPDQGALQVLGPLEYGGSQDVDLYVDRDGSPKDCLPVNLALPKQAVDTLCQSLIETAKVRIPDWYALPSNYARLGVKLATPAPATHEVVSSVPDGKAGGTVKFDVYRLTRESGAVDQCRVSFDGSDMKFAEKDMVLVCELFRTDETWRAQSCRAKSADSAGPLTFSCKVAIRLVDPAADRYYVAFAWPDGRSRTPRYLPRLSHEYPDLLTSEAGITPESARRINYPTRALREGLAGRVEMVAGIGNDGRVRSCRPIGTSGHVILDNDSCNQLVRSARFAFVRNAGDFDGLKYQVVAIRWTLPK
;
A
#
# COMPACT_ATOMS: atom_id res chain seq x y z
N MET A 1 -17.23 -13.63 -9.95
CA MET A 1 -15.81 -13.72 -10.35
C MET A 1 -15.25 -12.32 -10.16
N ASP A 2 -14.62 -12.07 -9.02
CA ASP A 2 -14.25 -10.71 -8.56
C ASP A 2 -13.11 -10.12 -9.40
N ILE A 3 -13.37 -8.95 -9.99
CA ILE A 3 -12.55 -8.30 -11.03
C ILE A 3 -11.71 -7.15 -10.45
N TYR A 4 -11.53 -7.12 -9.13
CA TYR A 4 -10.68 -6.16 -8.42
C TYR A 4 -9.60 -6.89 -7.62
N GLY A 5 -8.84 -7.76 -8.27
CA GLY A 5 -7.60 -8.27 -7.70
C GLY A 5 -6.63 -7.12 -7.52
N PHE A 6 -6.68 -6.45 -6.36
CA PHE A 6 -5.58 -5.63 -5.90
C PHE A 6 -4.32 -6.51 -5.96
N VAL A 7 -3.29 -6.05 -6.67
CA VAL A 7 -1.97 -6.68 -6.60
C VAL A 7 -1.40 -6.30 -5.23
N THR A 8 -1.84 -7.00 -4.19
CA THR A 8 -1.29 -6.83 -2.87
C THR A 8 0.01 -7.62 -2.84
N LEU A 9 1.14 -6.94 -3.02
CA LEU A 9 2.42 -7.50 -2.58
C LEU A 9 2.28 -7.72 -1.08
N MET A 10 2.29 -8.99 -0.67
CA MET A 10 2.16 -9.32 0.74
C MET A 10 3.51 -9.09 1.40
N PHE A 11 3.51 -8.15 2.33
CA PHE A 11 4.67 -7.73 3.10
C PHE A 11 4.45 -8.13 4.56
N THR A 12 5.35 -8.95 5.08
CA THR A 12 5.32 -9.40 6.47
C THR A 12 6.70 -9.21 7.07
N PRO A 13 6.96 -8.07 7.73
CA PRO A 13 8.20 -7.91 8.48
C PRO A 13 8.06 -8.62 9.83
N ASP A 14 9.19 -9.02 10.42
CA ASP A 14 9.21 -9.50 11.79
C ASP A 14 9.02 -8.30 12.74
N GLN A 15 7.80 -8.14 13.27
CA GLN A 15 7.45 -7.03 14.14
C GLN A 15 8.29 -7.03 15.43
N GLY A 16 8.75 -8.19 15.90
CA GLY A 16 9.55 -8.30 17.13
C GLY A 16 10.99 -7.81 16.97
N ALA A 17 11.48 -7.73 15.73
CA ALA A 17 12.82 -7.24 15.40
C ALA A 17 12.86 -5.73 15.07
N LEU A 18 11.71 -5.07 15.03
CA LEU A 18 11.58 -3.65 14.70
C LEU A 18 11.64 -2.80 15.97
N GLN A 19 12.59 -1.85 16.02
CA GLN A 19 12.69 -0.92 17.15
C GLN A 19 11.54 0.12 17.16
N VAL A 20 11.06 0.44 18.36
CA VAL A 20 10.03 1.47 18.60
C VAL A 20 10.66 2.86 18.43
N LEU A 21 10.38 3.54 17.32
CA LEU A 21 11.00 4.83 16.95
C LEU A 21 10.49 6.09 17.69
N GLY A 22 9.89 5.99 18.87
CA GLY A 22 9.35 7.18 19.58
C GLY A 22 8.21 7.90 18.83
N PRO A 23 7.57 8.93 19.41
CA PRO A 23 6.48 9.66 18.74
C PRO A 23 7.00 10.39 17.49
N LEU A 24 6.36 10.17 16.35
CA LEU A 24 6.68 10.82 15.07
C LEU A 24 5.49 11.66 14.62
N GLU A 25 5.75 12.86 14.09
CA GLU A 25 4.69 13.71 13.54
C GLU A 25 4.11 13.11 12.26
N TYR A 26 2.78 13.07 12.19
CA TYR A 26 2.05 12.42 11.11
C TYR A 26 2.10 13.24 9.81
N GLY A 27 2.91 12.78 8.86
CA GLY A 27 2.83 13.20 7.46
C GLY A 27 2.00 12.20 6.63
N GLY A 28 1.14 12.68 5.74
CA GLY A 28 0.41 11.83 4.79
C GLY A 28 1.31 11.09 3.79
N SER A 29 2.60 11.41 3.74
CA SER A 29 3.60 10.85 2.82
C SER A 29 4.15 9.50 3.27
N GLN A 30 4.68 8.78 2.29
CA GLN A 30 5.54 7.61 2.48
C GLN A 30 6.84 7.99 3.17
N ASP A 31 7.35 7.13 4.03
CA ASP A 31 8.56 7.40 4.81
C ASP A 31 9.82 6.91 4.10
N VAL A 32 9.81 5.68 3.60
CA VAL A 32 10.93 5.08 2.87
C VAL A 32 10.46 4.28 1.66
N ASP A 33 11.31 4.22 0.63
CA ASP A 33 11.21 3.29 -0.50
C ASP A 33 12.02 2.03 -0.19
N LEU A 34 11.36 0.87 -0.14
CA LEU A 34 12.03 -0.42 -0.03
C LEU A 34 12.16 -1.05 -1.42
N TYR A 35 13.38 -1.32 -1.85
CA TYR A 35 13.68 -2.02 -3.08
C TYR A 35 13.84 -3.51 -2.79
N VAL A 36 13.25 -4.35 -3.63
CA VAL A 36 13.13 -5.79 -3.38
C VAL A 36 13.54 -6.55 -4.63
N ASP A 37 14.40 -7.56 -4.49
CA ASP A 37 14.77 -8.47 -5.56
C ASP A 37 13.58 -9.33 -6.04
N ARG A 38 13.76 -10.01 -7.18
CA ARG A 38 12.72 -10.89 -7.76
C ARG A 38 12.28 -12.03 -6.86
N ASP A 39 13.14 -12.47 -5.96
CA ASP A 39 12.87 -13.52 -4.98
C ASP A 39 12.11 -12.99 -3.74
N GLY A 40 11.86 -11.67 -3.66
CA GLY A 40 11.23 -11.05 -2.52
C GLY A 40 12.17 -10.55 -1.43
N SER A 41 13.49 -10.68 -1.63
CA SER A 41 14.50 -10.24 -0.67
C SER A 41 14.70 -8.72 -0.73
N PRO A 42 14.64 -7.99 0.40
CA PRO A 42 14.99 -6.56 0.43
C PRO A 42 16.43 -6.31 0.00
N LYS A 43 16.65 -5.32 -0.87
CA LYS A 43 17.96 -4.99 -1.43
C LYS A 43 18.49 -3.63 -1.02
N ASP A 44 17.60 -2.64 -0.99
CA ASP A 44 17.95 -1.25 -0.68
C ASP A 44 16.76 -0.55 -0.02
N CYS A 45 17.02 0.49 0.76
CA CYS A 45 16.01 1.28 1.43
C CYS A 45 16.39 2.76 1.42
N LEU A 46 15.55 3.60 0.80
CA LEU A 46 15.83 5.02 0.59
C LEU A 46 14.82 5.90 1.32
N PRO A 47 15.25 6.94 2.07
CA PRO A 47 14.33 7.90 2.65
C PRO A 47 13.55 8.66 1.59
N VAL A 48 12.24 8.76 1.80
CA VAL A 48 11.33 9.62 1.01
C VAL A 48 10.85 10.79 1.86
N ASN A 49 10.56 10.56 3.14
CA ASN A 49 10.13 11.60 4.07
C ASN A 49 11.34 12.25 4.75
N LEU A 50 11.73 13.43 4.27
CA LEU A 50 12.83 14.22 4.83
C LEU A 50 12.51 14.84 6.20
N ALA A 51 11.25 14.77 6.67
CA ALA A 51 10.88 15.23 8.00
C ALA A 51 11.25 14.23 9.11
N LEU A 52 11.52 12.97 8.76
CA LEU A 52 11.96 11.98 9.75
C LEU A 52 13.41 12.25 10.18
N PRO A 53 13.71 12.16 11.49
CA PRO A 53 15.09 12.18 11.96
C PRO A 53 15.92 11.11 11.25
N LYS A 54 17.12 11.45 10.78
CA LYS A 54 17.99 10.53 10.05
C LYS A 54 18.18 9.19 10.79
N GLN A 55 18.41 9.23 12.10
CA GLN A 55 18.55 8.03 12.93
C GLN A 55 17.32 7.12 12.87
N ALA A 56 16.12 7.68 12.82
CA ALA A 56 14.88 6.90 12.74
C ALA A 56 14.74 6.21 11.37
N VAL A 57 15.12 6.91 10.29
CA VAL A 57 15.18 6.34 8.94
C VAL A 57 16.21 5.22 8.87
N ASP A 58 17.41 5.44 9.39
CA ASP A 58 18.51 4.47 9.34
C ASP A 58 18.11 3.18 10.08
N THR A 59 17.55 3.28 11.29
CA THR A 59 17.03 2.14 12.05
C THR A 59 15.89 1.42 11.32
N LEU A 60 14.94 2.17 10.74
CA LEU A 60 13.86 1.60 9.96
C LEU A 60 14.40 0.80 8.77
N CYS A 61 15.26 1.43 7.96
CA CYS A 61 15.83 0.81 6.78
C CYS A 61 16.64 -0.43 7.12
N GLN A 62 17.47 -0.38 8.17
CA GLN A 62 18.22 -1.54 8.62
C GLN A 62 17.29 -2.72 8.97
N SER A 63 16.26 -2.47 9.78
CA SER A 63 15.34 -3.54 10.19
C SER A 63 14.52 -4.09 9.03
N LEU A 64 14.09 -3.24 8.09
CA LEU A 64 13.43 -3.69 6.84
C LEU A 64 14.36 -4.56 6.00
N ILE A 65 15.62 -4.17 5.83
CA ILE A 65 16.59 -4.95 5.05
C ILE A 65 16.85 -6.32 5.69
N GLU A 66 16.97 -6.37 7.01
CA GLU A 66 17.30 -7.60 7.74
C GLU A 66 16.12 -8.58 7.85
N THR A 67 14.88 -8.08 7.93
CA THR A 67 13.75 -8.89 8.41
C THR A 67 12.58 -8.98 7.46
N ALA A 68 12.44 -8.04 6.51
CA ALA A 68 11.28 -8.02 5.66
C ALA A 68 11.28 -9.19 4.67
N LYS A 69 10.12 -9.82 4.52
CA LYS A 69 9.84 -10.78 3.46
C LYS A 69 8.71 -10.25 2.60
N VAL A 70 8.97 -10.16 1.30
CA VAL A 70 8.00 -9.67 0.32
C VAL A 70 7.63 -10.81 -0.60
N ARG A 71 6.36 -11.21 -0.61
CA ARG A 71 5.91 -12.21 -1.58
C ARG A 71 5.51 -11.52 -2.87
N ILE A 72 6.28 -11.77 -3.92
CA ILE A 72 5.96 -11.35 -5.29
C ILE A 72 5.25 -12.52 -5.96
N PRO A 73 3.98 -12.38 -6.38
CA PRO A 73 3.28 -13.46 -7.07
C PRO A 73 3.97 -13.84 -8.38
N ASP A 74 4.04 -15.12 -8.72
CA ASP A 74 4.74 -15.61 -9.92
C ASP A 74 4.22 -15.02 -11.24
N TRP A 75 2.96 -14.57 -11.25
CA TRP A 75 2.32 -13.91 -12.39
C TRP A 75 2.65 -12.41 -12.48
N TYR A 76 3.30 -11.81 -11.48
CA TYR A 76 3.66 -10.40 -11.45
C TYR A 76 5.08 -10.19 -11.97
N ALA A 77 5.20 -9.83 -13.24
CA ALA A 77 6.48 -9.49 -13.85
C ALA A 77 6.95 -8.12 -13.36
N LEU A 78 8.04 -8.09 -12.60
CA LEU A 78 8.67 -6.83 -12.20
C LEU A 78 9.16 -6.08 -13.45
N PRO A 79 8.88 -4.78 -13.57
CA PRO A 79 9.35 -3.97 -14.70
C PRO A 79 10.88 -3.78 -14.71
N SER A 80 11.57 -4.13 -13.62
CA SER A 80 13.02 -4.06 -13.50
C SER A 80 13.59 -5.29 -12.78
N ASN A 81 14.88 -5.27 -12.45
CA ASN A 81 15.47 -6.30 -11.57
C ASN A 81 14.92 -6.24 -10.15
N TYR A 82 14.34 -5.10 -9.76
CA TYR A 82 13.81 -4.84 -8.42
C TYR A 82 12.36 -4.34 -8.46
N ALA A 83 11.59 -4.66 -7.42
CA ALA A 83 10.33 -4.04 -7.08
C ALA A 83 10.58 -2.83 -6.19
N ARG A 84 9.72 -1.82 -6.23
CA ARG A 84 9.74 -0.68 -5.31
C ARG A 84 8.47 -0.69 -4.47
N LEU A 85 8.62 -0.75 -3.16
CA LEU A 85 7.54 -0.74 -2.19
C LEU A 85 7.58 0.55 -1.37
N GLY A 86 6.43 1.22 -1.29
CA GLY A 86 6.29 2.33 -0.38
C GLY A 86 6.00 1.83 1.02
N VAL A 87 6.88 2.15 1.97
CA VAL A 87 6.68 1.80 3.38
C VAL A 87 6.38 3.06 4.16
N LYS A 88 5.32 2.97 4.97
CA LYS A 88 4.94 4.00 5.91
C LYS A 88 4.95 3.44 7.32
N LEU A 89 5.52 4.21 8.24
CA LEU A 89 5.32 4.01 9.67
C LEU A 89 3.85 4.28 9.95
N ALA A 90 3.09 3.22 10.26
CA ALA A 90 1.77 3.48 10.81
C ALA A 90 1.97 4.19 12.14
N THR A 91 1.20 5.25 12.38
CA THR A 91 1.01 5.70 13.75
C THR A 91 0.58 4.49 14.57
N PRO A 92 1.10 4.32 15.80
CA PRO A 92 0.58 3.30 16.68
C PRO A 92 -0.94 3.40 16.67
N ALA A 93 -1.61 2.25 16.59
CA ALA A 93 -3.06 2.26 16.68
C ALA A 93 -3.44 3.09 17.91
N PRO A 94 -4.50 3.92 17.85
CA PRO A 94 -4.97 4.56 19.06
C PRO A 94 -5.20 3.48 20.12
N ALA A 95 -4.84 3.75 21.37
CA ALA A 95 -5.01 2.78 22.44
C ALA A 95 -6.43 2.20 22.40
N THR A 96 -6.51 0.87 22.27
CA THR A 96 -7.78 0.17 22.22
C THR A 96 -8.13 -0.31 23.62
N HIS A 97 -9.41 -0.37 23.91
CA HIS A 97 -9.90 -0.93 25.14
C HIS A 97 -10.29 -2.38 24.85
N GLU A 98 -9.81 -3.30 25.68
CA GLU A 98 -10.21 -4.71 25.63
C GLU A 98 -11.18 -4.97 26.78
N VAL A 99 -12.26 -5.70 26.48
CA VAL A 99 -13.21 -6.14 27.48
C VAL A 99 -12.62 -7.35 28.19
N VAL A 100 -12.51 -7.29 29.51
CA VAL A 100 -12.05 -8.42 30.33
C VAL A 100 -13.23 -8.99 31.11
N SER A 101 -13.26 -10.30 31.30
CA SER A 101 -14.37 -10.98 32.00
C SER A 101 -14.36 -10.73 33.51
N SER A 102 -13.24 -10.27 34.08
CA SER A 102 -13.11 -9.91 35.49
C SER A 102 -12.20 -8.68 35.66
N VAL A 103 -12.61 -7.74 36.52
CA VAL A 103 -11.75 -6.64 36.96
C VAL A 103 -10.79 -7.20 38.01
N PRO A 104 -9.45 -7.13 37.84
CA PRO A 104 -8.54 -7.32 38.95
C PRO A 104 -8.77 -6.20 39.97
N ASP A 105 -9.04 -6.57 41.23
CA ASP A 105 -9.52 -5.70 42.31
C ASP A 105 -9.10 -4.21 42.20
N GLY A 106 -10.09 -3.35 41.99
CA GLY A 106 -9.97 -1.91 42.28
C GLY A 106 -9.63 -0.94 41.14
N LYS A 107 -9.48 -1.37 39.88
CA LYS A 107 -9.31 -0.42 38.75
C LYS A 107 -10.60 -0.24 37.95
N ALA A 108 -10.97 1.03 37.74
CA ALA A 108 -12.27 1.46 37.22
C ALA A 108 -12.62 0.82 35.85
N GLY A 109 -13.71 0.05 35.82
CA GLY A 109 -14.36 -0.36 34.58
C GLY A 109 -15.06 0.84 33.91
N GLY A 110 -15.01 0.90 32.58
CA GLY A 110 -15.78 1.88 31.82
C GLY A 110 -17.27 1.53 31.81
N THR A 111 -18.11 2.53 31.52
CA THR A 111 -19.54 2.29 31.31
C THR A 111 -19.84 2.25 29.82
N VAL A 112 -20.61 1.26 29.41
CA VAL A 112 -20.96 1.02 28.00
C VAL A 112 -22.47 1.00 27.87
N LYS A 113 -22.98 1.57 26.79
CA LYS A 113 -24.40 1.58 26.46
C LYS A 113 -24.69 0.45 25.47
N PHE A 114 -25.79 -0.24 25.68
CA PHE A 114 -26.21 -1.38 24.87
C PHE A 114 -27.59 -1.07 24.36
N ASP A 115 -27.75 -1.03 23.05
CA ASP A 115 -29.08 -1.01 22.45
C ASP A 115 -29.43 -2.45 22.10
N VAL A 116 -30.43 -2.98 22.81
CA VAL A 116 -30.95 -4.31 22.55
C VAL A 116 -32.20 -4.17 21.70
N TYR A 117 -32.09 -4.60 20.45
CA TYR A 117 -33.20 -4.59 19.51
C TYR A 117 -33.91 -5.95 19.61
N ARG A 118 -35.21 -5.90 19.93
CA ARG A 118 -36.11 -7.06 20.09
C ARG A 118 -35.64 -8.03 21.19
N LEU A 119 -35.84 -7.61 22.44
CA LEU A 119 -35.93 -8.53 23.57
C LEU A 119 -37.34 -9.15 23.57
N THR A 120 -37.43 -10.45 23.37
CA THR A 120 -38.71 -11.14 23.58
C THR A 120 -38.93 -11.26 25.08
N ARG A 121 -39.92 -10.51 25.61
CA ARG A 121 -40.20 -10.48 27.06
C ARG A 121 -40.49 -11.86 27.66
N GLU A 122 -40.99 -12.78 26.84
CA GLU A 122 -41.36 -14.13 27.25
C GLU A 122 -40.19 -15.11 27.31
N SER A 123 -39.17 -14.95 26.47
CA SER A 123 -38.04 -15.90 26.41
C SER A 123 -36.73 -15.33 26.94
N GLY A 124 -36.64 -14.02 27.13
CA GLY A 124 -35.39 -13.33 27.45
C GLY A 124 -34.35 -13.36 26.31
N ALA A 125 -34.70 -13.93 25.15
CA ALA A 125 -33.81 -14.01 24.01
C ALA A 125 -33.59 -12.63 23.38
N VAL A 126 -32.31 -12.36 23.09
CA VAL A 126 -31.84 -11.14 22.44
C VAL A 126 -31.60 -11.44 20.97
N ASP A 127 -32.48 -10.97 20.08
CA ASP A 127 -32.32 -11.20 18.63
C ASP A 127 -31.15 -10.40 18.08
N GLN A 128 -31.04 -9.11 18.44
CA GLN A 128 -30.00 -8.22 17.96
C GLN A 128 -29.40 -7.42 19.11
N CYS A 129 -28.08 -7.49 19.21
CA CYS A 129 -27.29 -6.75 20.19
C CYS A 129 -26.41 -5.75 19.46
N ARG A 130 -26.59 -4.45 19.77
CA ARG A 130 -25.74 -3.37 19.26
C ARG A 130 -25.07 -2.68 20.44
N VAL A 131 -23.74 -2.65 20.42
CA VAL A 131 -22.94 -2.02 21.47
C VAL A 131 -22.58 -0.60 21.04
N SER A 132 -22.76 0.37 21.93
CA SER A 132 -22.27 1.74 21.77
C SER A 132 -21.57 2.20 23.05
N PHE A 133 -20.43 2.87 22.93
CA PHE A 133 -19.65 3.27 24.09
C PHE A 133 -19.94 4.71 24.47
N ASP A 134 -20.06 4.97 25.79
CA ASP A 134 -20.33 6.32 26.29
C ASP A 134 -19.00 7.06 26.45
N GLY A 135 -18.53 7.67 25.36
CA GLY A 135 -17.28 8.43 25.33
C GLY A 135 -16.66 8.43 23.94
N SER A 136 -16.33 9.61 23.41
CA SER A 136 -15.70 9.78 22.09
C SER A 136 -14.33 9.10 21.96
N ASP A 137 -13.69 8.82 23.10
CA ASP A 137 -12.27 8.47 23.15
C ASP A 137 -12.03 6.96 23.29
N MET A 138 -13.08 6.17 23.55
CA MET A 138 -12.93 4.72 23.68
C MET A 138 -13.12 4.03 22.32
N LYS A 139 -12.10 3.29 21.89
CA LYS A 139 -12.12 2.45 20.69
C LYS A 139 -12.02 0.98 21.08
N PHE A 140 -12.91 0.16 20.55
CA PHE A 140 -12.97 -1.29 20.79
C PHE A 140 -12.88 -2.03 19.47
N ALA A 141 -12.28 -3.22 19.49
CA ALA A 141 -12.31 -4.08 18.33
C ALA A 141 -13.69 -4.76 18.19
N GLU A 142 -14.04 -5.16 16.98
CA GLU A 142 -15.31 -5.86 16.70
C GLU A 142 -15.47 -7.12 17.56
N LYS A 143 -14.37 -7.86 17.81
CA LYS A 143 -14.35 -9.03 18.70
C LYS A 143 -14.82 -8.71 20.13
N ASP A 144 -14.48 -7.52 20.64
CA ASP A 144 -14.83 -7.12 22.00
C ASP A 144 -16.32 -6.76 22.08
N MET A 145 -16.87 -6.17 21.02
CA MET A 145 -18.32 -5.92 20.94
C MET A 145 -19.11 -7.23 20.93
N VAL A 146 -18.62 -8.25 20.19
CA VAL A 146 -19.22 -9.59 20.19
C VAL A 146 -19.16 -10.22 21.58
N LEU A 147 -18.02 -10.12 22.26
CA LEU A 147 -17.85 -10.66 23.61
C LEU A 147 -18.85 -10.05 24.59
N VAL A 148 -19.09 -8.74 24.55
CA VAL A 148 -20.07 -8.14 25.47
C VAL A 148 -21.50 -8.59 25.14
N CYS A 149 -21.84 -8.73 23.86
CA CYS A 149 -23.14 -9.27 23.47
C CYS A 149 -23.33 -10.72 23.94
N GLU A 150 -22.26 -11.52 23.91
CA GLU A 150 -22.26 -12.88 24.44
C GLU A 150 -22.42 -12.88 25.97
N LEU A 151 -21.62 -12.11 26.71
CA LEU A 151 -21.75 -11.96 28.17
C LEU A 151 -23.16 -11.52 28.56
N PHE A 152 -23.72 -10.54 27.85
CA PHE A 152 -25.08 -10.11 28.07
C PHE A 152 -26.08 -11.24 27.84
N ARG A 153 -25.90 -12.09 26.83
CA ARG A 153 -26.83 -13.19 26.52
C ARG A 153 -26.70 -14.39 27.46
N THR A 154 -25.49 -14.76 27.85
CA THR A 154 -25.21 -16.05 28.50
C THR A 154 -25.02 -15.95 30.01
N ASP A 155 -24.63 -14.78 30.55
CA ASP A 155 -24.38 -14.59 31.98
C ASP A 155 -25.46 -13.73 32.64
N GLU A 156 -26.48 -14.38 33.20
CA GLU A 156 -27.56 -13.71 33.92
C GLU A 156 -27.08 -12.98 35.17
N THR A 157 -26.06 -13.51 35.86
CA THR A 157 -25.54 -12.92 37.10
C THR A 157 -24.82 -11.62 36.77
N TRP A 158 -23.95 -11.63 35.76
CA TRP A 158 -23.29 -10.44 35.25
C TRP A 158 -24.31 -9.43 34.74
N ARG A 159 -25.31 -9.86 33.95
CA ARG A 159 -26.37 -8.97 33.44
C ARG A 159 -27.11 -8.27 34.58
N ALA A 160 -27.50 -9.00 35.63
CA ALA A 160 -28.23 -8.45 36.76
C ALA A 160 -27.38 -7.47 37.60
N GLN A 161 -26.09 -7.73 37.76
CA GLN A 161 -25.18 -6.90 38.55
C GLN A 161 -24.67 -5.67 37.80
N SER A 162 -24.38 -5.83 36.51
CA SER A 162 -23.65 -4.87 35.71
C SER A 162 -24.56 -3.97 34.88
N CYS A 163 -25.75 -4.44 34.48
CA CYS A 163 -26.65 -3.73 33.58
C CYS A 163 -27.84 -3.08 34.28
N ARG A 164 -28.22 -1.89 33.81
CA ARG A 164 -29.49 -1.24 34.17
C ARG A 164 -30.27 -0.91 32.91
N ALA A 165 -31.53 -1.34 32.85
CA ALA A 165 -32.43 -0.92 31.79
C ALA A 165 -32.68 0.59 31.89
N LYS A 166 -32.53 1.30 30.77
CA LYS A 166 -33.10 2.65 30.58
C LYS A 166 -34.51 2.47 30.04
N SER A 167 -35.46 3.28 30.52
CA SER A 167 -36.86 3.14 30.12
C SER A 167 -36.98 3.21 28.61
N ALA A 168 -37.60 2.20 28.02
CA ALA A 168 -38.08 2.29 26.65
C ALA A 168 -39.24 3.27 26.62
N ASP A 169 -39.24 4.19 25.67
CA ASP A 169 -40.52 4.71 25.17
C ASP A 169 -41.35 3.49 24.73
N SER A 170 -42.66 3.50 25.00
CA SER A 170 -43.54 2.33 24.88
C SER A 170 -43.51 1.58 23.53
N ALA A 171 -42.88 2.13 22.49
CA ALA A 171 -42.69 1.54 21.17
C ALA A 171 -41.22 1.32 20.73
N GLY A 172 -40.22 1.67 21.55
CA GLY A 172 -38.79 1.65 21.21
C GLY A 172 -38.02 0.40 21.67
N PRO A 173 -36.78 0.19 21.17
CA PRO A 173 -35.88 -0.83 21.70
C PRO A 173 -35.55 -0.59 23.17
N LEU A 174 -35.30 -1.68 23.92
CA LEU A 174 -34.85 -1.58 25.31
C LEU A 174 -33.35 -1.28 25.31
N THR A 175 -32.98 -0.09 25.80
CA THR A 175 -31.58 0.27 25.99
C THR A 175 -31.14 -0.15 27.39
N PHE A 176 -29.99 -0.82 27.49
CA PHE A 176 -29.33 -1.13 28.75
C PHE A 176 -28.06 -0.28 28.89
N SER A 177 -27.72 0.09 30.11
CA SER A 177 -26.43 0.69 30.43
C SER A 177 -25.70 -0.33 31.30
N CYS A 178 -24.61 -0.93 30.80
CA CYS A 178 -23.84 -1.90 31.57
C CYS A 178 -22.45 -1.39 31.91
N LYS A 179 -21.98 -1.73 33.11
CA LYS A 179 -20.58 -1.56 33.50
C LYS A 179 -19.80 -2.77 33.01
N VAL A 180 -18.75 -2.55 32.24
CA VAL A 180 -17.82 -3.61 31.83
C VAL A 180 -16.43 -3.30 32.35
N ALA A 181 -15.72 -4.35 32.73
CA ALA A 181 -14.31 -4.25 32.98
C ALA A 181 -13.60 -4.01 31.64
N ILE A 182 -12.85 -2.91 31.56
CA ILE A 182 -12.04 -2.60 30.39
C ILE A 182 -10.60 -2.46 30.82
N ARG A 183 -9.70 -3.01 30.02
CA ARG A 183 -8.27 -2.77 30.14
C ARG A 183 -7.84 -1.93 28.96
N LEU A 184 -7.12 -0.84 29.24
CA LEU A 184 -6.41 -0.12 28.18
C LEU A 184 -5.32 -1.05 27.66
N VAL A 185 -5.48 -1.50 26.43
CA VAL A 185 -4.42 -2.16 25.68
C VAL A 185 -3.69 -1.05 24.96
N ASP A 186 -2.53 -0.68 25.49
CA ASP A 186 -1.65 0.26 24.80
C ASP A 186 -0.91 -0.50 23.68
N PRO A 187 -1.25 -0.27 22.41
CA PRO A 187 -0.54 -0.87 21.30
C PRO A 187 0.81 -0.18 21.07
N ALA A 188 1.28 0.72 21.95
CA ALA A 188 2.64 1.25 21.87
C ALA A 188 3.72 0.16 21.85
N ALA A 189 3.40 -1.05 22.31
CA ALA A 189 4.25 -2.23 22.15
C ALA A 189 4.28 -2.78 20.70
N ASP A 190 3.20 -2.63 19.94
CA ASP A 190 3.04 -3.20 18.60
C ASP A 190 2.86 -2.09 17.56
N ARG A 191 3.98 -1.52 17.09
CA ARG A 191 3.95 -0.65 15.91
C ARG A 191 3.91 -1.50 14.67
N TYR A 192 2.87 -1.35 13.87
CA TYR A 192 2.77 -2.03 12.58
C TYR A 192 3.28 -1.14 11.46
N TYR A 193 3.96 -1.74 10.50
CA TYR A 193 4.27 -1.09 9.23
C TYR A 193 3.17 -1.41 8.23
N VAL A 194 2.66 -0.40 7.56
CA VAL A 194 1.82 -0.60 6.40
C VAL A 194 2.71 -0.39 5.19
N ALA A 195 3.13 -1.49 4.58
CA ALA A 195 3.63 -1.44 3.22
C ALA A 195 2.43 -1.46 2.29
N PHE A 196 2.33 -0.44 1.46
CA PHE A 196 1.43 -0.45 0.34
C PHE A 196 2.32 -0.73 -0.88
N ALA A 197 1.99 -1.77 -1.63
CA ALA A 197 2.33 -1.73 -3.04
C ALA A 197 1.61 -0.49 -3.55
N TRP A 198 2.33 0.59 -3.87
CA TRP A 198 1.74 1.55 -4.80
C TRP A 198 1.68 0.76 -6.10
N PRO A 199 0.48 0.37 -6.59
CA PRO A 199 0.37 0.42 -8.01
C PRO A 199 0.63 1.88 -8.33
N ASP A 200 1.48 2.13 -9.27
CA ASP A 200 1.70 3.42 -9.93
C ASP A 200 0.39 4.01 -10.55
N GLY A 201 -0.79 3.45 -10.25
CA GLY A 201 -2.12 4.01 -10.47
C GLY A 201 -2.81 4.32 -9.14
N ARG A 202 -3.37 5.51 -8.91
CA ARG A 202 -4.47 6.02 -9.73
C ARG A 202 -4.52 7.55 -9.85
N SER A 203 -3.57 8.31 -9.29
CA SER A 203 -3.73 9.79 -9.28
C SER A 203 -2.44 10.61 -9.20
N ARG A 204 -1.26 9.98 -9.18
CA ARG A 204 0.00 10.71 -9.32
C ARG A 204 0.79 10.05 -10.43
N THR A 205 0.81 10.72 -11.58
CA THR A 205 1.81 10.51 -12.62
C THR A 205 3.16 10.23 -11.95
N PRO A 206 3.85 9.13 -12.29
CA PRO A 206 5.19 8.91 -11.76
C PRO A 206 6.00 10.17 -12.09
N ARG A 207 6.42 10.92 -11.08
CA ARG A 207 7.41 11.98 -11.27
C ARG A 207 8.72 11.26 -11.51
N TYR A 208 8.92 10.81 -12.74
CA TYR A 208 10.24 10.46 -13.21
C TYR A 208 11.08 11.73 -13.05
N LEU A 209 12.13 11.66 -12.24
CA LEU A 209 12.98 12.81 -11.95
C LEU A 209 13.47 13.39 -13.30
N PRO A 210 13.20 14.69 -13.61
CA PRO A 210 13.64 15.31 -14.86
C PRO A 210 15.17 15.42 -15.02
N ARG A 211 15.93 14.97 -14.00
CA ARG A 211 17.36 15.23 -13.82
C ARG A 211 18.24 14.64 -14.93
N LEU A 212 17.79 13.60 -15.64
CA LEU A 212 18.64 12.90 -16.61
C LEU A 212 19.01 13.72 -17.85
N SER A 213 18.20 14.71 -18.24
CA SER A 213 18.45 15.47 -19.49
C SER A 213 19.60 16.48 -19.39
N HIS A 214 19.83 17.09 -18.22
CA HIS A 214 20.93 18.02 -17.99
C HIS A 214 22.23 17.32 -17.55
N GLU A 215 22.10 16.19 -16.86
CA GLU A 215 23.24 15.49 -16.26
C GLU A 215 23.95 14.56 -17.26
N TYR A 216 23.27 14.16 -18.34
CA TYR A 216 23.82 13.27 -19.36
C TYR A 216 23.47 13.74 -20.79
N PRO A 217 24.08 14.84 -21.27
CA PRO A 217 23.82 15.40 -22.61
C PRO A 217 24.11 14.38 -23.72
N ASP A 218 25.04 13.45 -23.51
CA ASP A 218 25.38 12.38 -24.45
C ASP A 218 24.23 11.38 -24.69
N LEU A 219 23.20 11.34 -23.83
CA LEU A 219 22.00 10.52 -24.07
C LEU A 219 21.03 11.17 -25.06
N LEU A 220 21.20 12.45 -25.35
CA LEU A 220 20.36 13.23 -26.25
C LEU A 220 20.90 13.24 -27.68
N THR A 221 22.15 12.81 -27.91
CA THR A 221 22.66 12.62 -29.26
C THR A 221 21.96 11.41 -29.89
N SER A 222 21.21 11.65 -30.96
CA SER A 222 20.49 10.59 -31.69
C SER A 222 21.46 9.78 -32.55
N GLU A 223 22.29 8.99 -31.90
CA GLU A 223 23.31 8.17 -32.56
C GLU A 223 22.74 6.85 -33.06
N ALA A 224 21.49 6.53 -32.71
CA ALA A 224 20.74 5.41 -33.27
C ALA A 224 19.27 5.76 -33.53
N GLY A 225 18.77 5.41 -34.72
CA GLY A 225 17.36 5.57 -35.09
C GLY A 225 16.62 4.25 -35.05
N ILE A 226 15.35 4.25 -34.59
CA ILE A 226 14.46 3.09 -34.76
C ILE A 226 14.29 2.84 -36.27
N THR A 227 14.56 1.61 -36.71
CA THR A 227 14.36 1.22 -38.11
C THR A 227 12.86 1.29 -38.48
N PRO A 228 12.50 1.76 -39.68
CA PRO A 228 11.09 1.89 -40.09
C PRO A 228 10.29 0.59 -39.98
N GLU A 229 10.92 -0.55 -40.24
CA GLU A 229 10.29 -1.86 -40.11
C GLU A 229 9.94 -2.18 -38.65
N SER A 230 10.88 -1.94 -37.72
CA SER A 230 10.65 -2.18 -36.30
C SER A 230 9.64 -1.21 -35.68
N ALA A 231 9.60 0.04 -36.15
CA ALA A 231 8.61 1.01 -35.72
C ALA A 231 7.18 0.52 -36.00
N ARG A 232 6.93 -0.13 -37.14
CA ARG A 232 5.61 -0.67 -37.50
C ARG A 232 5.16 -1.83 -36.61
N ARG A 233 6.08 -2.48 -35.90
CA ARG A 233 5.78 -3.58 -34.96
C ARG A 233 5.40 -3.07 -33.57
N ILE A 234 5.53 -1.76 -33.31
CA ILE A 234 5.07 -1.14 -32.07
C ILE A 234 3.57 -0.89 -32.22
N ASN A 235 2.77 -1.69 -31.53
CA ASN A 235 1.31 -1.65 -31.61
C ASN A 235 0.70 -0.87 -30.47
N TYR A 236 -0.44 -0.21 -30.74
CA TYR A 236 -1.22 0.46 -29.70
C TYR A 236 -1.66 -0.53 -28.62
N PRO A 237 -1.45 -0.25 -27.32
CA PRO A 237 -1.92 -1.11 -26.26
C PRO A 237 -3.45 -1.30 -26.34
N THR A 238 -3.91 -2.55 -26.53
CA THR A 238 -5.36 -2.85 -26.69
C THR A 238 -6.19 -2.30 -25.54
N ARG A 239 -5.64 -2.28 -24.33
CA ARG A 239 -6.32 -1.69 -23.16
C ARG A 239 -6.40 -0.18 -23.23
N ALA A 240 -5.30 0.51 -23.54
CA ALA A 240 -5.30 1.96 -23.69
C ALA A 240 -6.21 2.42 -24.84
N LEU A 241 -6.29 1.64 -25.93
CA LEU A 241 -7.19 1.91 -27.05
C LEU A 241 -8.66 1.86 -26.61
N ARG A 242 -9.05 0.82 -25.86
CA ARG A 242 -10.42 0.70 -25.31
C ARG A 242 -10.77 1.81 -24.34
N GLU A 243 -9.80 2.29 -23.57
CA GLU A 243 -9.98 3.36 -22.58
C GLU A 243 -9.80 4.77 -23.20
N GLY A 244 -9.54 4.89 -24.51
CA GLY A 244 -9.38 6.17 -25.20
C GLY A 244 -8.17 6.99 -24.72
N LEU A 245 -7.16 6.34 -24.14
CA LEU A 245 -5.99 7.01 -23.56
C LEU A 245 -4.99 7.36 -24.65
N ALA A 246 -4.41 8.56 -24.59
CA ALA A 246 -3.36 9.02 -25.51
C ALA A 246 -2.29 9.79 -24.73
N GLY A 247 -1.10 9.96 -25.31
CA GLY A 247 -0.05 10.72 -24.66
C GLY A 247 1.34 10.45 -25.22
N ARG A 248 2.35 11.05 -24.59
CA ARG A 248 3.76 10.90 -24.97
C ARG A 248 4.54 10.30 -23.81
N VAL A 249 5.23 9.20 -24.06
CA VAL A 249 6.15 8.57 -23.11
C VAL A 249 7.57 8.81 -23.57
N GLU A 250 8.40 9.36 -22.70
CA GLU A 250 9.84 9.50 -22.94
C GLU A 250 10.57 8.45 -22.12
N MET A 251 11.57 7.80 -22.72
CA MET A 251 12.27 6.66 -22.13
C MET A 251 13.76 6.77 -22.43
N VAL A 252 14.59 6.26 -21.52
CA VAL A 252 15.99 5.93 -21.81
C VAL A 252 16.05 4.47 -22.22
N ALA A 253 16.57 4.20 -23.41
CA ALA A 253 16.76 2.87 -23.94
C ALA A 253 18.25 2.53 -23.95
N GLY A 254 18.63 1.41 -23.34
CA GLY A 254 19.96 0.83 -23.48
C GLY A 254 19.97 -0.15 -24.65
N ILE A 255 20.77 0.17 -25.66
CA ILE A 255 20.81 -0.51 -26.96
C ILE A 255 22.14 -1.26 -27.05
N GLY A 256 22.08 -2.56 -27.32
CA GLY A 256 23.28 -3.36 -27.58
C GLY A 256 23.90 -3.06 -28.95
N ASN A 257 25.12 -3.52 -29.17
CA ASN A 257 25.80 -3.41 -30.46
C ASN A 257 25.03 -4.08 -31.63
N ASP A 258 24.15 -5.03 -31.33
CA ASP A 258 23.24 -5.68 -32.29
C ASP A 258 21.98 -4.84 -32.62
N GLY A 259 21.90 -3.61 -32.11
CA GLY A 259 20.77 -2.71 -32.30
C GLY A 259 19.51 -3.14 -31.54
N ARG A 260 19.57 -4.19 -30.71
CA ARG A 260 18.43 -4.58 -29.85
C ARG A 260 18.44 -3.78 -28.56
N VAL A 261 17.24 -3.40 -28.13
CA VAL A 261 17.05 -2.82 -26.79
C VAL A 261 17.21 -3.92 -25.75
N ARG A 262 18.08 -3.68 -24.77
CA ARG A 262 18.36 -4.59 -23.64
C ARG A 262 17.81 -4.05 -22.33
N SER A 263 17.68 -2.74 -22.21
CA SER A 263 17.04 -2.08 -21.08
C SER A 263 16.18 -0.91 -21.55
N CYS A 264 15.10 -0.63 -20.84
CA CYS A 264 14.25 0.51 -21.09
C CYS A 264 13.72 1.05 -19.76
N ARG A 265 13.75 2.37 -19.60
CA ARG A 265 13.21 3.05 -18.42
C ARG A 265 12.45 4.29 -18.84
N PRO A 266 11.16 4.44 -18.49
CA PRO A 266 10.45 5.70 -18.68
C PRO A 266 11.11 6.81 -17.84
N ILE A 267 11.30 7.97 -18.47
CA ILE A 267 11.82 9.20 -17.88
C ILE A 267 10.86 10.38 -18.05
N GLY A 268 9.83 10.23 -18.89
CA GLY A 268 8.72 11.15 -19.04
C GLY A 268 7.42 10.36 -19.21
N THR A 269 6.39 10.76 -18.48
CA THR A 269 5.10 10.06 -18.41
C THR A 269 4.10 10.63 -19.41
N SER A 270 3.27 9.75 -19.96
CA SER A 270 2.10 10.13 -20.77
C SER A 270 0.93 10.67 -19.96
N GLY A 271 0.94 10.54 -18.64
CA GLY A 271 -0.27 10.69 -17.82
C GLY A 271 -0.98 9.38 -17.52
N HIS A 272 -0.60 8.28 -18.20
CA HIS A 272 -1.30 7.00 -18.12
C HIS A 272 -0.33 5.83 -17.93
N VAL A 273 -0.43 5.15 -16.79
CA VAL A 273 0.46 4.01 -16.43
C VAL A 273 0.46 2.90 -17.48
N ILE A 274 -0.67 2.68 -18.15
CA ILE A 274 -0.82 1.66 -19.21
C ILE A 274 0.08 2.00 -20.40
N LEU A 275 0.08 3.27 -20.85
CA LEU A 275 0.91 3.71 -21.95
C LEU A 275 2.39 3.72 -21.55
N ASP A 276 2.70 4.16 -20.33
CA ASP A 276 4.09 4.23 -19.83
C ASP A 276 4.74 2.83 -19.78
N ASN A 277 4.03 1.85 -19.21
CA ASN A 277 4.52 0.48 -19.07
C ASN A 277 4.62 -0.24 -20.43
N ASP A 278 3.58 -0.12 -21.26
CA ASP A 278 3.59 -0.80 -22.57
C ASP A 278 4.60 -0.21 -23.54
N SER A 279 4.93 1.09 -23.43
CA SER A 279 5.94 1.71 -24.29
C SER A 279 7.29 1.02 -24.17
N CYS A 280 7.76 0.75 -22.94
CA CYS A 280 9.02 0.03 -22.76
C CYS A 280 8.93 -1.44 -23.19
N ASN A 281 7.82 -2.11 -22.90
CA ASN A 281 7.62 -3.50 -23.32
C ASN A 281 7.66 -3.65 -24.85
N GLN A 282 7.00 -2.74 -25.57
CA GLN A 282 7.01 -2.72 -27.03
C GLN A 282 8.42 -2.39 -27.57
N LEU A 283 9.13 -1.44 -26.95
CA LEU A 283 10.48 -1.08 -27.36
C LEU A 283 11.44 -2.28 -27.23
N VAL A 284 11.44 -2.96 -26.09
CA VAL A 284 12.31 -4.12 -25.82
C VAL A 284 12.01 -5.28 -26.77
N ARG A 285 10.73 -5.57 -27.01
CA ARG A 285 10.33 -6.71 -27.86
C ARG A 285 10.56 -6.43 -29.34
N SER A 286 10.15 -5.26 -29.81
CA SER A 286 9.92 -5.02 -31.24
C SER A 286 10.96 -4.10 -31.87
N ALA A 287 11.52 -3.15 -31.11
CA ALA A 287 12.39 -2.11 -31.68
C ALA A 287 13.76 -2.67 -32.08
N ARG A 288 14.26 -2.17 -33.21
CA ARG A 288 15.62 -2.39 -33.69
C ARG A 288 16.18 -1.05 -34.09
N PHE A 289 17.33 -0.70 -33.54
CA PHE A 289 18.02 0.54 -33.79
C PHE A 289 19.13 0.34 -34.81
N ALA A 290 19.21 1.25 -35.77
CA ALA A 290 20.35 1.36 -36.66
C ALA A 290 21.21 2.52 -36.19
N PHE A 291 22.48 2.25 -35.91
CA PHE A 291 23.45 3.27 -35.53
C PHE A 291 23.85 4.14 -36.73
N VAL A 292 24.16 5.40 -36.48
CA VAL A 292 24.75 6.27 -37.50
C VAL A 292 26.08 5.68 -37.99
N ARG A 293 26.43 5.94 -39.26
CA ARG A 293 27.73 5.52 -39.79
C ARG A 293 28.83 6.14 -38.93
N ASN A 294 29.82 5.33 -38.54
CA ASN A 294 30.93 5.69 -37.65
C ASN A 294 30.56 5.90 -36.17
N ALA A 295 29.46 5.30 -35.68
CA ALA A 295 29.16 5.28 -34.25
C ALA A 295 30.22 4.55 -33.37
N GLY A 296 31.22 3.93 -34.00
CA GLY A 296 32.24 3.11 -33.37
C GLY A 296 31.71 1.75 -32.96
N ASP A 297 32.60 0.75 -32.91
CA ASP A 297 32.31 -0.46 -32.15
C ASP A 297 32.36 -0.12 -30.67
N PHE A 298 31.39 -0.61 -29.90
CA PHE A 298 31.32 -0.41 -28.46
C PHE A 298 30.96 -1.72 -27.76
N ASP A 299 31.57 -1.93 -26.59
CA ASP A 299 31.23 -3.02 -25.69
C ASP A 299 30.13 -2.58 -24.73
N GLY A 300 29.10 -3.42 -24.55
CA GLY A 300 28.00 -3.17 -23.63
C GLY A 300 26.80 -2.46 -24.26
N LEU A 301 26.26 -1.45 -23.56
CA LEU A 301 25.04 -0.76 -23.93
C LEU A 301 25.30 0.71 -24.25
N LYS A 302 24.72 1.17 -25.36
CA LYS A 302 24.62 2.58 -25.70
C LYS A 302 23.25 3.09 -25.29
N TYR A 303 23.23 4.09 -24.42
CA TYR A 303 21.98 4.64 -23.91
C TYR A 303 21.56 5.86 -24.73
N GLN A 304 20.27 5.96 -25.03
CA GLN A 304 19.71 7.15 -25.66
C GLN A 304 18.26 7.40 -25.24
N VAL A 305 17.84 8.66 -25.33
CA VAL A 305 16.45 9.05 -25.10
C VAL A 305 15.60 8.77 -26.35
N VAL A 306 14.48 8.09 -26.14
CA VAL A 306 13.50 7.75 -27.17
C VAL A 306 12.12 8.17 -26.66
N ALA A 307 11.29 8.70 -27.55
CA ALA A 307 9.91 9.04 -27.22
C ALA A 307 8.92 8.33 -28.14
N ILE A 308 7.87 7.76 -27.55
CA ILE A 308 6.71 7.24 -28.28
C ILE A 308 5.54 8.18 -28.01
N ARG A 309 4.92 8.66 -29.10
CA ARG A 309 3.65 9.39 -29.03
C ARG A 309 2.53 8.46 -29.46
N TRP A 310 1.63 8.16 -28.54
CA TRP A 310 0.41 7.41 -28.77
C TRP A 310 -0.71 8.36 -29.17
N THR A 311 -1.22 8.18 -30.38
CA THR A 311 -2.39 8.90 -30.90
C THR A 311 -3.47 7.90 -31.26
N LEU A 312 -4.71 8.16 -30.85
CA LEU A 312 -5.84 7.31 -31.20
C LEU A 312 -5.95 7.18 -32.72
N PRO A 313 -6.16 5.96 -33.25
CA PRO A 313 -6.46 5.76 -34.66
C PRO A 313 -7.69 6.58 -35.08
N LYS A 314 -7.66 7.13 -36.29
CA LYS A 314 -8.83 7.79 -36.91
C LYS A 314 -9.76 6.75 -37.51
#